data_AF-A0A0R1S991-F1
#
_entry.id   AF-A0A0R1S991-F1
#
_cell.length_a   1.000
_cell.length_b   1.000
_cell.length_c   1.000
_cell.angle_alpha   90.00
_cell.angle_beta   90.00
_cell.angle_gamma   90.00
#
_symmetry.space_group_name_H-M   'P 1'
#
loop_
_entity.id
_entity.type
_entity.pdbx_description
1 polymer ?
#
loop_
_entity_poly.entity_id
_entity_poly.type
_entity_poly.pdbx_seq_one_letter_code
_entity_poly.pdbx_strand_id
1 'polypeptide(L)'
;MKIKKPVMNLYVYTLRKMIAAWLAKRDQMPEMQWLTGTRKFDGQLKQIKKLIGPHVQPFGKLATDMQILMKRLPSEDAGRLYNDLWLSIAIHAYSIKALELLIDAIDAYDSHDFVGAFLRVDQAKKCMQLIHSQWQTNPEAKWRHFYDNDCYANITLAAEALATLENVIRITCDGPDEIASRLEGNDPLL
;
A
#
# COMPACT_ATOMS: atom_id res chain seq x y z
N MET A 1 28.22 -1.94 10.74
CA MET A 1 27.21 -0.89 10.47
C MET A 1 25.90 -1.28 11.14
N LYS A 2 25.52 -0.64 12.25
CA LYS A 2 24.25 -0.94 12.94
C LYS A 2 23.11 -0.28 12.15
N ILE A 3 22.32 -1.07 11.43
CA ILE A 3 21.09 -0.59 10.81
C ILE A 3 20.15 -0.21 11.96
N LYS A 4 19.99 1.10 12.23
CA LYS A 4 18.88 1.62 13.03
C LYS A 4 17.61 1.17 12.33
N LYS A 5 16.95 0.14 12.85
CA LYS A 5 15.65 -0.31 12.36
C LYS A 5 14.64 0.76 12.77
N PRO A 6 14.09 1.57 11.85
CA PRO A 6 12.97 2.41 12.22
C PRO A 6 11.82 1.48 12.65
N VAL A 7 11.16 1.83 13.74
CA VAL A 7 9.90 1.23 14.17
C VAL A 7 8.87 1.61 13.11
N MET A 8 8.81 0.83 12.03
CA MET A 8 8.16 1.25 10.80
C MET A 8 7.28 0.12 10.28
N ASN A 9 6.03 0.44 9.97
CA ASN A 9 5.10 -0.49 9.39
C ASN A 9 5.70 -1.02 8.06
N LEU A 10 6.06 -2.31 8.05
CA LEU A 10 6.72 -2.99 6.94
C LEU A 10 5.97 -2.73 5.63
N TYR A 11 4.65 -2.89 5.65
CA TYR A 11 3.81 -2.81 4.45
C TYR A 11 3.84 -1.40 3.84
N VAL A 12 3.55 -0.40 4.67
CA VAL A 12 3.41 1.00 4.24
C VAL A 12 4.74 1.57 3.75
N TYR A 13 5.84 1.22 4.43
CA TYR A 13 7.16 1.63 3.97
C TYR A 13 7.55 0.95 2.67
N THR A 14 7.43 -0.38 2.59
CA THR A 14 7.77 -1.12 1.38
C THR A 14 6.96 -0.63 0.19
N LEU A 15 5.67 -0.36 0.39
CA LEU A 15 4.78 0.22 -0.62
C LEU A 15 5.33 1.54 -1.18
N ARG A 16 5.67 2.51 -0.31
CA ARG A 16 6.22 3.80 -0.77
C ARG A 16 7.58 3.65 -1.47
N LYS A 17 8.43 2.74 -1.00
CA LYS A 17 9.73 2.47 -1.62
C LYS A 17 9.60 1.80 -2.99
N MET A 18 8.61 0.93 -3.14
CA MET A 18 8.26 0.29 -4.40
C MET A 18 7.78 1.31 -5.43
N ILE A 19 6.86 2.19 -5.05
CA ILE A 19 6.39 3.29 -5.92
C ILE A 19 7.56 4.18 -6.36
N ALA A 20 8.38 4.63 -5.41
CA ALA A 20 9.51 5.52 -5.71
C ALA A 20 10.54 4.86 -6.65
N ALA A 21 10.85 3.58 -6.44
CA ALA A 21 11.77 2.86 -7.30
C ALA A 21 11.19 2.62 -8.71
N TRP A 22 9.91 2.29 -8.81
CA TRP A 22 9.23 2.07 -10.08
C TRP A 22 9.13 3.37 -10.90
N LEU A 23 8.73 4.48 -10.28
CA LEU A 23 8.65 5.80 -10.93
C LEU A 23 10.02 6.27 -11.41
N ALA A 24 11.07 6.05 -10.62
CA ALA A 24 12.44 6.41 -10.97
C ALA A 24 13.16 5.36 -11.85
N LYS A 25 12.43 4.36 -12.36
CA LYS A 25 12.97 3.27 -13.21
C LYS A 25 14.25 2.63 -12.65
N ARG A 26 14.29 2.44 -11.33
CA ARG A 26 15.46 1.83 -10.67
C ARG A 26 15.44 0.33 -10.85
N ASP A 27 16.60 -0.22 -11.17
CA ASP A 27 16.82 -1.67 -11.24
C ASP A 27 16.73 -2.38 -9.88
N GLN A 28 16.63 -1.63 -8.78
CA GLN A 28 16.58 -2.16 -7.42
C GLN A 28 15.95 -1.16 -6.44
N MET A 29 15.42 -1.69 -5.34
CA MET A 29 15.13 -1.01 -4.07
C MET A 29 16.23 -1.34 -3.05
N PRO A 30 17.28 -0.50 -2.91
CA PRO A 30 18.34 -0.70 -1.92
C PRO A 30 17.80 -0.83 -0.48
N GLU A 31 16.74 -0.09 -0.17
CA GLU A 31 16.08 -0.12 1.14
C GLU A 31 15.49 -1.50 1.49
N MET A 32 15.23 -2.35 0.48
CA MET A 32 14.68 -3.70 0.64
C MET A 32 15.75 -4.80 0.61
N GLN A 33 17.05 -4.47 0.49
CA GLN A 33 18.11 -5.48 0.39
C GLN A 33 18.21 -6.37 1.64
N TRP A 34 17.88 -5.86 2.82
CA TRP A 34 17.85 -6.66 4.05
C TRP A 34 16.82 -7.80 4.00
N LEU A 35 15.74 -7.63 3.22
CA LEU A 35 14.67 -8.60 3.06
C LEU A 35 14.86 -9.48 1.81
N THR A 36 15.33 -8.88 0.73
CA THR A 36 15.33 -9.47 -0.62
C THR A 36 16.73 -9.78 -1.17
N GLY A 37 17.79 -9.42 -0.44
CA GLY A 37 19.17 -9.49 -0.91
C GLY A 37 19.43 -8.51 -2.06
N THR A 38 20.42 -8.83 -2.87
CA THR A 38 20.87 -8.01 -4.01
C THR A 38 20.09 -8.26 -5.31
N ARG A 39 18.88 -8.82 -5.22
CA ARG A 39 18.04 -9.09 -6.40
C ARG A 39 17.69 -7.79 -7.13
N LYS A 40 17.48 -7.89 -8.46
CA LYS A 40 16.85 -6.84 -9.26
C LYS A 40 15.40 -6.60 -8.84
N PHE A 41 14.84 -5.45 -9.21
CA PHE A 41 13.52 -4.97 -8.85
C PHE A 41 12.43 -6.05 -8.92
N ASP A 42 12.23 -6.70 -10.07
CA ASP A 42 11.22 -7.76 -10.24
C ASP A 42 11.45 -8.95 -9.30
N GLY A 43 12.72 -9.29 -9.08
CA GLY A 43 13.11 -10.34 -8.13
C GLY A 43 12.77 -9.97 -6.69
N GLN A 44 12.88 -8.68 -6.33
CA GLN A 44 12.48 -8.17 -5.03
C GLN A 44 10.95 -8.19 -4.90
N LEU A 45 10.20 -7.77 -5.93
CA LEU A 45 8.74 -7.85 -5.96
C LEU A 45 8.24 -9.28 -5.73
N LYS A 46 8.75 -10.25 -6.48
CA LYS A 46 8.39 -11.67 -6.36
C LYS A 46 8.66 -12.22 -4.95
N GLN A 47 9.79 -11.86 -4.35
CA GLN A 47 10.12 -12.31 -3.00
C GLN A 47 9.21 -11.67 -1.94
N ILE A 48 8.91 -10.37 -2.07
CA ILE A 48 7.98 -9.67 -1.17
C ILE A 48 6.57 -10.28 -1.31
N LYS A 49 6.09 -10.50 -2.54
CA LYS A 49 4.79 -11.14 -2.83
C LYS A 49 4.69 -12.51 -2.17
N LYS A 50 5.72 -13.34 -2.32
CA LYS A 50 5.79 -14.67 -1.68
C LYS A 50 5.74 -14.60 -0.16
N LEU A 51 6.35 -13.58 0.44
CA LEU A 51 6.34 -13.37 1.89
C LEU A 51 4.96 -12.98 2.40
N ILE A 52 4.28 -12.04 1.72
CA ILE A 52 3.02 -11.48 2.21
C ILE A 52 1.78 -12.29 1.80
N GLY A 53 1.81 -12.97 0.65
CA GLY A 53 0.66 -13.63 0.03
C GLY A 53 -0.10 -14.58 0.97
N PRO A 54 0.57 -15.49 1.71
CA PRO A 54 -0.10 -16.38 2.66
C PRO A 54 -0.86 -15.67 3.79
N HIS A 55 -0.61 -14.39 4.02
CA HIS A 55 -1.16 -13.62 5.14
C HIS A 55 -2.28 -12.66 4.73
N VAL A 56 -2.42 -12.34 3.43
CA VAL A 56 -3.44 -11.38 2.96
C VAL A 56 -4.85 -11.85 3.30
N GLN A 57 -5.20 -13.08 2.93
CA GLN A 57 -6.54 -13.64 3.18
C GLN A 57 -6.83 -13.82 4.68
N PRO A 58 -5.93 -14.40 5.51
CA PRO A 58 -6.15 -14.49 6.95
C PRO A 58 -6.40 -13.14 7.63
N PHE A 59 -5.62 -12.10 7.31
CA PHE A 59 -5.86 -10.77 7.87
C PHE A 59 -7.17 -10.16 7.39
N GLY A 60 -7.52 -10.35 6.11
CA GLY A 60 -8.82 -9.93 5.58
C GLY A 60 -9.99 -10.60 6.31
N LYS A 61 -9.90 -11.92 6.54
CA LYS A 61 -10.92 -12.66 7.30
C LYS A 61 -11.01 -12.17 8.74
N LEU A 62 -9.88 -12.04 9.43
CA LEU A 62 -9.84 -11.52 10.80
C LEU A 62 -10.48 -10.14 10.88
N ALA A 63 -10.23 -9.29 9.87
CA ALA A 63 -10.83 -7.98 9.82
C ALA A 63 -12.37 -8.05 9.71
N THR A 64 -12.88 -8.88 8.79
CA THR A 64 -14.33 -9.10 8.65
C THR A 64 -14.96 -9.67 9.92
N ASP A 65 -14.33 -10.67 10.55
CA ASP A 65 -14.83 -11.30 11.78
C ASP A 65 -14.97 -10.27 12.92
N MET A 66 -13.98 -9.37 13.08
CA MET A 66 -14.02 -8.32 14.10
C MET A 66 -15.13 -7.29 13.85
N GLN A 67 -15.35 -6.91 12.59
CA GLN A 67 -16.48 -6.04 12.25
C GLN A 67 -17.84 -6.69 12.56
N ILE A 68 -17.97 -8.00 12.33
CA ILE A 68 -19.18 -8.73 12.68
C ILE A 68 -19.35 -8.80 14.20
N LEU A 69 -18.27 -9.05 14.94
CA LEU A 69 -18.29 -9.10 16.40
C LEU A 69 -18.68 -7.76 17.01
N MET A 70 -18.09 -6.65 16.57
CA MET A 70 -18.42 -5.30 17.06
C MET A 70 -19.91 -4.95 16.88
N LYS A 71 -20.57 -5.44 15.82
CA LYS A 71 -22.01 -5.24 15.60
C LYS A 71 -22.91 -6.01 16.57
N ARG A 72 -22.38 -7.03 17.26
CA ARG A 72 -23.12 -7.90 18.19
C ARG A 72 -22.88 -7.53 19.65
N LEU A 73 -21.87 -6.70 19.92
CA LEU A 73 -21.52 -6.28 21.27
C LEU A 73 -22.34 -5.06 21.70
N PRO A 74 -22.56 -4.87 23.01
CA PRO A 74 -23.01 -3.60 23.56
C PRO A 74 -22.09 -2.45 23.14
N SER A 75 -22.62 -1.22 23.07
CA SER A 75 -21.87 -0.07 22.54
C SER A 75 -20.52 0.16 23.24
N GLU A 76 -20.47 -0.02 24.56
CA GLU A 76 -19.23 0.21 25.32
C GLU A 76 -18.15 -0.82 24.98
N ASP A 77 -18.51 -2.11 24.94
CA ASP A 77 -17.60 -3.19 24.59
C ASP A 77 -17.16 -3.12 23.12
N ALA A 78 -18.07 -2.72 22.23
CA ALA A 78 -17.75 -2.46 20.83
C ALA A 78 -16.72 -1.33 20.69
N GLY A 79 -16.88 -0.23 21.44
CA GLY A 79 -15.94 0.89 21.46
C GLY A 79 -14.56 0.52 22.01
N ARG A 80 -14.51 -0.32 23.05
CA ARG A 80 -13.25 -0.88 23.58
C ARG A 80 -12.56 -1.78 22.56
N LEU A 81 -13.28 -2.76 22.01
CA LEU A 81 -12.76 -3.67 20.98
C LEU A 81 -12.27 -2.89 19.74
N TYR A 82 -12.99 -1.83 19.36
CA TYR A 82 -12.63 -0.95 18.25
C TYR A 82 -11.21 -0.37 18.43
N ASN A 83 -10.95 0.21 19.59
CA ASN A 83 -9.71 0.94 19.87
C ASN A 83 -8.57 0.02 20.28
N ASP A 84 -8.84 -1.03 21.05
CA ASP A 84 -7.82 -1.90 21.62
C ASP A 84 -7.29 -2.91 20.61
N LEU A 85 -8.07 -3.25 19.57
CA LEU A 85 -7.70 -4.34 18.67
C LEU A 85 -8.06 -4.10 17.19
N TRP A 86 -9.28 -3.66 16.90
CA TRP A 86 -9.76 -3.56 15.51
C TRP A 86 -8.91 -2.59 14.67
N LEU A 87 -8.57 -1.41 15.19
CA LEU A 87 -7.75 -0.45 14.45
C LEU A 87 -6.39 -1.04 14.03
N SER A 88 -5.72 -1.78 14.92
CA SER A 88 -4.46 -2.46 14.58
C SER A 88 -4.66 -3.54 13.51
N ILE A 89 -5.73 -4.33 13.61
CA ILE A 89 -6.09 -5.34 12.60
C ILE A 89 -6.36 -4.67 11.25
N ALA A 90 -7.12 -3.58 11.24
CA ALA A 90 -7.45 -2.83 10.02
C ALA A 90 -6.18 -2.31 9.33
N ILE A 91 -5.26 -1.72 10.09
CA ILE A 91 -3.96 -1.28 9.56
C ILE A 91 -3.23 -2.45 8.89
N HIS A 92 -3.12 -3.60 9.55
CA HIS A 92 -2.43 -4.75 8.95
C HIS A 92 -3.15 -5.29 7.72
N ALA A 93 -4.47 -5.51 7.80
CA ALA A 93 -5.27 -6.13 6.75
C ALA A 93 -5.33 -5.27 5.48
N TYR A 94 -5.54 -3.96 5.62
CA TYR A 94 -5.63 -3.08 4.47
C TYR A 94 -4.25 -2.71 3.93
N SER A 95 -3.20 -2.56 4.77
CA SER A 95 -1.85 -2.30 4.27
C SER A 95 -1.22 -3.49 3.56
N ILE A 96 -1.39 -4.72 4.06
CA ILE A 96 -0.87 -5.90 3.37
C ILE A 96 -1.59 -6.12 2.03
N LYS A 97 -2.91 -5.86 1.99
CA LYS A 97 -3.70 -5.96 0.75
C LYS A 97 -3.28 -4.90 -0.26
N ALA A 98 -3.07 -3.65 0.16
CA ALA A 98 -2.58 -2.59 -0.71
C ALA A 98 -1.21 -2.92 -1.31
N LEU A 99 -0.31 -3.51 -0.52
CA LEU A 99 1.00 -3.91 -1.00
C LEU A 99 0.91 -5.04 -2.04
N GLU A 100 0.06 -6.05 -1.83
CA GLU A 100 -0.21 -7.09 -2.83
C GLU A 100 -0.76 -6.50 -4.13
N LEU A 101 -1.77 -5.63 -4.03
CA LEU A 101 -2.39 -4.95 -5.18
C LEU A 101 -1.39 -4.10 -5.96
N LEU A 102 -0.47 -3.42 -5.28
CA LEU A 102 0.58 -2.64 -5.96
C LEU A 102 1.53 -3.56 -6.75
N ILE A 103 1.93 -4.70 -6.19
CA ILE A 103 2.77 -5.67 -6.90
C ILE A 103 2.04 -6.20 -8.14
N ASP A 104 0.77 -6.57 -7.98
CA ASP A 104 -0.08 -7.01 -9.10
C ASP A 104 -0.27 -5.91 -10.15
N ALA A 105 -0.33 -4.64 -9.73
CA ALA A 105 -0.46 -3.51 -10.64
C ALA A 105 0.80 -3.32 -11.51
N ILE A 106 1.98 -3.48 -10.91
CA ILE A 106 3.26 -3.43 -11.65
C ILE A 106 3.34 -4.60 -12.64
N ASP A 107 3.03 -5.83 -12.18
CA ASP A 107 2.98 -7.02 -13.05
C ASP A 107 2.02 -6.81 -14.26
N ALA A 108 0.85 -6.19 -14.01
CA ALA A 108 -0.14 -5.87 -15.05
C ALA A 108 0.37 -4.79 -16.03
N TYR A 109 0.99 -3.73 -15.52
CA TYR A 109 1.55 -2.66 -16.35
C TYR A 109 2.63 -3.20 -17.31
N ASP A 110 3.56 -4.01 -16.78
CA ASP A 110 4.64 -4.61 -17.58
C ASP A 110 4.10 -5.60 -18.63
N SER A 111 2.92 -6.17 -18.37
CA SER A 111 2.19 -7.03 -19.31
C SER A 111 1.28 -6.25 -20.27
N HIS A 112 1.37 -4.91 -20.31
CA HIS A 112 0.54 -4.00 -21.12
C HIS A 112 -0.96 -4.04 -20.77
N ASP A 113 -1.35 -4.60 -19.62
CA ASP A 113 -2.69 -4.49 -19.04
C ASP A 113 -2.80 -3.18 -18.24
N PHE A 114 -2.82 -2.05 -18.96
CA PHE A 114 -2.81 -0.73 -18.35
C PHE A 114 -4.07 -0.42 -17.54
N VAL A 115 -5.24 -0.87 -18.03
CA VAL A 115 -6.51 -0.73 -17.31
C VAL A 115 -6.46 -1.52 -16.02
N GLY A 116 -6.00 -2.76 -16.07
CA GLY A 116 -5.85 -3.59 -14.88
C GLY A 116 -4.79 -3.05 -13.91
N ALA A 117 -3.71 -2.44 -14.40
CA ALA A 117 -2.74 -1.75 -13.56
C ALA A 117 -3.41 -0.57 -12.82
N PHE A 118 -4.10 0.29 -13.55
CA PHE A 118 -4.82 1.44 -12.99
C PHE A 118 -5.82 1.03 -11.90
N LEU A 119 -6.69 0.06 -12.20
CA LEU A 119 -7.71 -0.42 -11.25
C LEU A 119 -7.10 -0.98 -9.96
N ARG A 120 -5.97 -1.69 -10.06
CA ARG A 120 -5.27 -2.24 -8.89
C ARG A 120 -4.61 -1.15 -8.04
N VAL A 121 -4.03 -0.11 -8.66
CA VAL A 121 -3.50 1.04 -7.91
C VAL A 121 -4.62 1.82 -7.22
N ASP A 122 -5.74 2.08 -7.89
CA ASP A 122 -6.91 2.72 -7.27
C ASP A 122 -7.43 1.90 -6.08
N GLN A 123 -7.51 0.57 -6.23
CA GLN A 123 -7.93 -0.30 -5.13
C GLN A 123 -6.94 -0.27 -3.95
N ALA A 124 -5.62 -0.26 -4.22
CA ALA A 124 -4.61 -0.12 -3.19
C ALA A 124 -4.73 1.23 -2.46
N LYS A 125 -4.99 2.32 -3.20
CA LYS A 125 -5.22 3.67 -2.63
C LYS A 125 -6.44 3.67 -1.72
N LYS A 126 -7.55 3.05 -2.15
CA LYS A 126 -8.77 2.91 -1.34
C LYS A 126 -8.53 2.15 -0.04
N CYS A 127 -7.66 1.13 -0.03
CA CYS A 127 -7.27 0.47 1.21
C CYS A 127 -6.62 1.44 2.22
N MET A 128 -5.76 2.35 1.77
CA MET A 128 -5.12 3.35 2.65
C MET A 128 -6.13 4.39 3.13
N GLN A 129 -6.99 4.86 2.24
CA GLN A 129 -8.05 5.81 2.57
C GLN A 129 -9.05 5.24 3.58
N LEU A 130 -9.34 3.94 3.51
CA LEU A 130 -10.22 3.28 4.46
C LEU A 130 -9.63 3.27 5.88
N ILE A 131 -8.33 3.02 6.04
CA ILE A 131 -7.66 3.12 7.34
C ILE A 131 -7.80 4.55 7.88
N HIS A 132 -7.47 5.53 7.05
CA HIS A 132 -7.55 6.94 7.43
C HIS A 132 -8.98 7.34 7.83
N SER A 133 -10.01 6.90 7.09
CA SER A 133 -11.39 7.19 7.44
C SER A 133 -11.78 6.57 8.77
N GLN A 134 -11.34 5.34 9.07
CA GLN A 134 -11.60 4.70 10.37
C GLN A 134 -11.03 5.54 11.54
N TRP A 135 -9.84 6.11 11.38
CA TRP A 135 -9.28 7.00 12.39
C TRP A 135 -10.10 8.26 12.60
N GLN A 136 -10.52 8.92 11.52
CA GLN A 136 -11.28 10.16 11.58
C GLN A 136 -12.71 9.95 12.12
N THR A 137 -13.31 8.79 11.84
CA THR A 137 -14.67 8.44 12.30
C THR A 137 -14.67 7.54 13.53
N ASN A 138 -13.68 7.67 14.42
CA ASN A 138 -13.62 6.85 15.62
C ASN A 138 -14.92 7.01 16.45
N PRO A 139 -15.57 5.89 16.85
CA PRO A 139 -16.83 5.95 17.60
C PRO A 139 -16.66 6.62 18.97
N GLU A 140 -15.47 6.54 19.56
CA GLU A 140 -15.16 7.14 20.84
C GLU A 140 -14.66 8.58 20.65
N ALA A 141 -15.46 9.56 21.10
CA ALA A 141 -15.18 10.98 20.88
C ALA A 141 -13.79 11.42 21.38
N LYS A 142 -13.29 10.80 22.46
CA LYS A 142 -11.96 11.07 23.02
C LYS A 142 -10.80 10.75 22.07
N TRP A 143 -11.00 9.89 21.07
CA TRP A 143 -9.94 9.41 20.18
C TRP A 143 -9.99 9.98 18.76
N ARG A 144 -10.98 10.83 18.41
CA ARG A 144 -11.18 11.34 17.04
C ARG A 144 -9.95 12.04 16.45
N HIS A 145 -9.19 12.76 17.26
CA HIS A 145 -8.01 13.53 16.84
C HIS A 145 -6.67 12.84 17.14
N PHE A 146 -6.70 11.64 17.72
CA PHE A 146 -5.49 10.96 18.18
C PHE A 146 -4.53 10.64 17.02
N TYR A 147 -5.09 10.32 15.85
CA TYR A 147 -4.34 9.89 14.67
C TYR A 147 -4.15 11.01 13.63
N ASP A 148 -4.44 12.27 13.96
CA ASP A 148 -4.31 13.39 13.02
C ASP A 148 -2.86 13.59 12.54
N ASN A 149 -1.88 13.15 13.35
CA ASN A 149 -0.46 13.14 12.99
C ASN A 149 0.01 11.83 12.32
N ASP A 150 -0.91 10.93 11.94
CA ASP A 150 -0.64 9.62 11.34
C ASP A 150 0.18 8.67 12.25
N CYS A 151 0.50 9.08 13.49
CA CYS A 151 1.25 8.29 14.49
C CYS A 151 2.48 7.55 13.94
N TYR A 152 3.21 8.15 13.00
CA TYR A 152 4.34 7.55 12.25
C TYR A 152 4.00 6.33 11.37
N ALA A 153 2.72 5.97 11.21
CA ALA A 153 2.28 4.90 10.33
C ALA A 153 2.40 5.30 8.84
N ASN A 154 2.35 6.60 8.52
CA ASN A 154 2.48 7.16 7.17
C ASN A 154 1.39 6.65 6.20
N ILE A 155 0.17 6.38 6.69
CA ILE A 155 -0.97 5.95 5.90
C ILE A 155 -1.41 7.03 4.91
N THR A 156 -1.49 8.29 5.35
CA THR A 156 -1.90 9.40 4.48
C THR A 156 -0.89 9.58 3.36
N LEU A 157 0.41 9.60 3.70
CA LEU A 157 1.50 9.69 2.73
C LEU A 157 1.50 8.49 1.75
N ALA A 158 1.12 7.30 2.19
CA ALA A 158 1.00 6.13 1.32
C ALA A 158 -0.16 6.26 0.33
N ALA A 159 -1.30 6.78 0.78
CA ALA A 159 -2.43 7.06 -0.10
C ALA A 159 -2.07 8.10 -1.17
N GLU A 160 -1.35 9.16 -0.79
CA GLU A 160 -0.85 10.18 -1.71
C GLU A 160 0.13 9.61 -2.73
N ALA A 161 1.09 8.78 -2.30
CA ALA A 161 2.04 8.13 -3.21
C ALA A 161 1.33 7.23 -4.23
N LEU A 162 0.28 6.50 -3.82
CA LEU A 162 -0.55 5.70 -4.73
C LEU A 162 -1.34 6.58 -5.71
N ALA A 163 -1.89 7.71 -5.25
CA ALA A 163 -2.56 8.67 -6.13
C ALA A 163 -1.60 9.28 -7.16
N THR A 164 -0.35 9.55 -6.79
CA THR A 164 0.69 9.96 -7.75
C THR A 164 0.92 8.88 -8.81
N LEU A 165 1.11 7.62 -8.40
CA LEU A 165 1.32 6.52 -9.34
C LEU A 165 0.12 6.31 -10.27
N GLU A 166 -1.10 6.35 -9.72
CA GLU A 166 -2.34 6.24 -10.48
C GLU A 166 -2.44 7.30 -11.57
N ASN A 167 -2.13 8.55 -11.24
CA ASN A 167 -2.12 9.66 -12.20
C ASN A 167 -1.05 9.47 -13.27
N VAL A 168 0.14 9.00 -12.90
CA VAL A 168 1.20 8.66 -13.87
C VAL A 168 0.72 7.57 -14.83
N ILE A 169 0.16 6.47 -14.32
CA ILE A 169 -0.38 5.39 -15.16
C ILE A 169 -1.44 5.95 -16.12
N ARG A 170 -2.41 6.73 -15.61
CA ARG A 170 -3.47 7.33 -16.41
C ARG A 170 -2.94 8.18 -17.56
N ILE A 171 -2.02 9.11 -17.28
CA ILE A 171 -1.42 10.00 -18.29
C ILE A 171 -0.69 9.17 -19.34
N THR A 172 0.10 8.19 -18.91
CA THR A 172 0.95 7.40 -19.84
C THR A 172 0.18 6.41 -20.71
N CYS A 173 -1.13 6.28 -20.50
CA CYS A 173 -1.99 5.32 -21.18
C CYS A 173 -3.17 5.96 -21.92
N ASP A 174 -3.28 7.30 -21.94
CA ASP A 174 -4.43 8.04 -22.51
C ASP A 174 -4.38 8.18 -24.05
N GLY A 175 -3.27 7.86 -24.74
CA GLY A 175 -3.21 7.88 -26.21
C GLY A 175 -1.86 7.50 -26.86
N PRO A 176 -1.83 7.29 -28.20
CA PRO A 176 -0.63 6.87 -28.95
C PRO A 176 0.51 7.90 -28.92
N ASP A 177 0.20 9.19 -28.77
CA ASP A 177 1.19 10.28 -28.76
C ASP A 177 2.11 10.24 -27.52
N GLU A 178 1.67 9.58 -26.44
CA GLU A 178 2.42 9.42 -25.18
C GLU A 178 3.27 8.13 -25.12
N ILE A 179 2.97 7.15 -25.98
CA ILE A 179 3.67 5.86 -26.05
C ILE A 179 4.80 5.89 -27.10
N ALA A 180 4.65 6.68 -28.16
CA ALA A 180 5.59 6.73 -29.29
C ALA A 180 7.00 7.21 -28.91
N SER A 181 7.15 8.16 -27.98
CA SER A 181 8.47 8.65 -27.55
C SER A 181 9.22 7.68 -26.63
N ARG A 182 8.51 6.75 -25.97
CA ARG A 182 9.10 5.83 -24.97
C ARG A 182 9.59 4.51 -25.54
N LEU A 183 9.08 4.08 -26.70
CA LEU A 183 9.53 2.87 -27.38
C LEU A 183 10.82 3.09 -28.20
N GLU A 184 11.18 4.33 -28.50
CA GLU A 184 12.36 4.65 -29.32
C GLU A 184 13.66 4.86 -28.50
N GLY A 185 13.61 4.78 -27.16
CA GLY A 185 14.82 4.80 -26.32
C GLY A 185 15.66 6.07 -26.44
N ASN A 186 15.07 7.20 -26.85
CA ASN A 186 15.81 8.38 -27.26
C ASN A 186 15.22 9.71 -26.73
N ASP A 187 14.77 9.74 -25.47
CA ASP A 187 14.41 11.01 -24.83
C ASP A 187 15.48 11.42 -23.79
N PRO A 188 16.29 12.46 -24.07
CA PRO A 188 17.39 12.91 -23.21
C PRO A 188 16.95 13.83 -22.05
N LEU A 189 15.66 13.96 -21.75
CA LEU A 189 15.16 14.86 -20.70
C LEU A 189 14.72 14.19 -19.38
N LEU A 190 15.29 13.03 -19.06
CA LEU A 190 15.38 12.50 -17.69
C LEU A 190 16.76 11.90 -17.39
#